data_AF-A0A351NV70-F1
#
_entry.id   AF-A0A351NV70-F1
#
_cell.length_a   1.000
_cell.length_b   1.000
_cell.length_c   1.000
_cell.angle_alpha   90.00
_cell.angle_beta   90.00
_cell.angle_gamma   90.00
#
_symmetry.space_group_name_H-M   'P 1'
#
loop_
_entity.id
_entity.type
_entity.pdbx_description
1 polymer ?
#
loop_
_entity_poly.entity_id
_entity_poly.type
_entity_poly.pdbx_seq_one_letter_code
_entity_poly.pdbx_strand_id
1 'polypeptide(L)'
;MNNNDILRRVRYIFDYSDPLMIAIFKLGGYEGSKAELATWLAREGEPDFVLCEDINLARFLNGLIIKNRGPTEKGTPEPEHFLNNNSVLRKLKIALNLQADDLLEILKLNEFIMSKHELSALFRRPDFKNYRECLDQVLRNFLDGMEKRYRKK
;
A
#
# COMPACT_ATOMS: atom_id res chain seq x y z
N MET A 1 -0.20 2.37 -12.35
CA MET A 1 -1.22 2.53 -11.30
C MET A 1 -0.77 3.71 -10.47
N ASN A 2 -1.62 4.68 -10.16
CA ASN A 2 -1.17 5.87 -9.41
C ASN A 2 -1.41 5.72 -7.90
N ASN A 3 -0.80 6.61 -7.11
CA ASN A 3 -0.88 6.58 -5.65
C ASN A 3 -2.31 6.76 -5.13
N ASN A 4 -3.11 7.60 -5.77
CA ASN A 4 -4.51 7.79 -5.45
C ASN A 4 -5.30 6.48 -5.61
N ASP A 5 -5.01 5.68 -6.64
CA ASP A 5 -5.63 4.37 -6.84
C ASP A 5 -5.28 3.42 -5.69
N ILE A 6 -4.01 3.32 -5.32
CA ILE A 6 -3.58 2.50 -4.17
C ILE A 6 -4.30 2.93 -2.90
N LEU A 7 -4.36 4.24 -2.61
CA LEU A 7 -5.02 4.79 -1.43
C LEU A 7 -6.51 4.44 -1.40
N ARG A 8 -7.23 4.66 -2.50
CA ARG A 8 -8.66 4.33 -2.63
C ARG A 8 -8.91 2.84 -2.45
N ARG A 9 -8.08 2.00 -3.07
CA ARG A 9 -8.22 0.55 -3.01
C ARG A 9 -7.99 0.03 -1.60
N VAL A 10 -6.94 0.47 -0.92
CA VAL A 10 -6.71 0.10 0.49
C VAL A 10 -7.85 0.55 1.39
N ARG A 11 -8.37 1.79 1.21
CA ARG A 11 -9.55 2.27 1.92
C ARG A 11 -10.75 1.35 1.71
N TYR A 12 -11.05 0.98 0.47
CA TYR A 12 -12.17 0.13 0.11
C TYR A 12 -12.03 -1.30 0.66
N ILE A 13 -10.86 -1.92 0.47
CA ILE A 13 -10.57 -3.30 0.91
C ILE A 13 -10.86 -3.48 2.41
N PHE A 14 -10.50 -2.49 3.23
CA PHE A 14 -10.64 -2.57 4.69
C PHE A 14 -11.81 -1.77 5.27
N ASP A 15 -12.67 -1.21 4.41
CA ASP A 15 -13.83 -0.40 4.82
C ASP A 15 -13.46 0.79 5.74
N TYR A 16 -12.35 1.46 5.43
CA TYR A 16 -11.89 2.57 6.28
C TYR A 16 -12.73 3.82 6.08
N SER A 17 -13.27 4.32 7.20
CA SER A 17 -13.93 5.62 7.27
C SER A 17 -12.94 6.76 7.16
N ASP A 18 -13.39 7.94 6.76
CA ASP A 18 -12.53 9.13 6.63
C ASP A 18 -11.81 9.50 7.94
N PRO A 19 -12.47 9.47 9.13
CA PRO A 19 -11.77 9.70 10.39
C PRO A 19 -10.64 8.69 10.65
N LEU A 20 -10.85 7.41 10.27
CA LEU A 20 -9.82 6.39 10.43
C LEU A 20 -8.67 6.60 9.45
N MET A 21 -8.94 6.96 8.20
CA MET A 21 -7.91 7.30 7.21
C MET A 21 -7.03 8.45 7.71
N ILE A 22 -7.64 9.52 8.24
CA ILE A 22 -6.92 10.66 8.83
C ILE A 22 -6.07 10.21 10.04
N ALA A 23 -6.63 9.37 10.91
CA ALA A 23 -5.87 8.83 12.04
C ALA A 23 -4.66 7.99 11.59
N ILE A 24 -4.79 7.24 10.50
CA ILE A 24 -3.67 6.48 9.90
C ILE A 24 -2.61 7.43 9.37
N PHE A 25 -2.97 8.48 8.64
CA PHE A 25 -2.01 9.51 8.20
C PHE A 25 -1.27 10.14 9.38
N LYS A 26 -1.99 10.44 10.47
CA LYS A 26 -1.40 11.02 11.69
C LYS A 26 -0.35 10.08 12.32
N LEU A 27 -0.62 8.77 12.38
CA LEU A 27 0.38 7.79 12.82
C LEU A 27 1.64 7.80 11.95
N GLY A 28 1.47 8.06 10.65
CA GLY A 28 2.54 8.24 9.68
C GLY A 28 3.24 9.61 9.70
N GLY A 29 2.92 10.48 10.67
CA GLY A 29 3.55 11.79 10.81
C GLY A 29 2.96 12.88 9.91
N TYR A 30 1.71 12.73 9.46
CA TYR A 30 1.03 13.73 8.64
C TYR A 30 -0.35 14.10 9.20
N GLU A 31 -0.53 15.37 9.52
CA GLU A 31 -1.82 15.90 9.99
C GLU A 31 -2.69 16.33 8.81
N GLY A 32 -3.33 15.34 8.18
CA GLY A 32 -4.23 15.58 7.06
C GLY A 32 -5.62 16.05 7.48
N SER A 33 -6.28 16.83 6.62
CA SER A 33 -7.66 17.25 6.78
C SER A 33 -8.66 16.35 6.01
N LYS A 34 -9.95 16.43 6.36
CA LYS A 34 -11.01 15.79 5.56
C LYS A 34 -11.07 16.33 4.12
N ALA A 35 -10.78 17.63 3.94
CA ALA A 35 -10.77 18.26 2.63
C ALA A 35 -9.65 17.72 1.74
N GLU A 36 -8.40 17.65 2.24
CA GLU A 36 -7.29 17.05 1.50
C GLU A 36 -7.50 15.56 1.24
N LEU A 37 -8.04 14.81 2.21
CA LEU A 37 -8.36 13.41 1.97
C LEU A 37 -9.37 13.25 0.83
N ALA A 38 -10.38 14.14 0.76
CA ALA A 38 -11.36 14.10 -0.32
C ALA A 38 -10.71 14.33 -1.69
N THR A 39 -9.78 15.27 -1.82
CA THR A 39 -9.08 15.52 -3.10
C THR A 39 -8.22 14.35 -3.55
N TRP A 40 -7.59 13.62 -2.60
CA TRP A 40 -6.83 12.41 -2.92
C TRP A 40 -7.72 11.20 -3.25
N LEU A 41 -8.93 11.16 -2.70
CA LEU A 41 -9.91 10.10 -2.99
C LEU A 41 -10.74 10.39 -4.25
N ALA A 42 -10.78 11.63 -4.72
CA ALA A 42 -11.40 12.01 -5.98
C ALA A 42 -10.82 11.21 -7.16
N ARG A 43 -11.63 10.94 -8.19
CA ARG A 43 -11.18 10.21 -9.39
C ARG A 43 -10.48 11.16 -10.36
N GLU A 44 -9.59 10.60 -11.16
CA GLU A 44 -8.91 11.37 -12.21
C GLU A 44 -9.93 11.95 -13.19
N GLY A 45 -9.83 13.25 -13.46
CA GLY A 45 -10.79 14.00 -14.27
C GLY A 45 -11.88 14.74 -13.47
N GLU A 46 -12.02 14.47 -12.17
CA GLU A 46 -12.89 15.29 -11.30
C GLU A 46 -12.22 16.66 -11.01
N PRO A 47 -12.98 17.77 -10.90
CA PRO A 47 -12.41 19.11 -10.70
C PRO A 47 -11.54 19.23 -9.44
N ASP A 48 -11.87 18.43 -8.43
CA ASP A 48 -11.27 18.47 -7.10
C ASP A 48 -10.09 17.49 -6.98
N PHE A 49 -9.74 16.79 -8.08
CA PHE A 49 -8.67 15.79 -8.09
C PHE A 49 -7.31 16.42 -7.86
N VAL A 50 -6.61 15.92 -6.84
CA VAL A 50 -5.22 16.25 -6.56
C VAL A 50 -4.40 14.97 -6.52
N LEU A 51 -3.28 14.95 -7.24
CA LEU A 51 -2.34 13.83 -7.22
C LEU A 51 -1.80 13.63 -5.80
N CYS A 52 -1.92 12.42 -5.28
CA CYS A 52 -1.28 12.03 -4.02
C CYS A 52 0.20 11.75 -4.29
N GLU A 53 1.08 12.64 -3.85
CA GLU A 53 2.53 12.47 -4.00
C GLU A 53 3.05 11.24 -3.24
N ASP A 54 4.18 10.70 -3.69
CA ASP A 54 4.84 9.52 -3.12
C ASP A 54 5.04 9.64 -1.61
N ILE A 55 5.48 10.81 -1.14
CA ILE A 55 5.71 11.07 0.28
C ILE A 55 4.41 10.93 1.10
N ASN A 56 3.27 11.34 0.56
CA ASN A 56 1.99 11.27 1.26
C ASN A 56 1.48 9.82 1.29
N LEU A 57 1.60 9.07 0.20
CA LEU A 57 1.30 7.64 0.23
C LEU A 57 2.25 6.87 1.17
N ALA A 58 3.53 7.23 1.21
CA ALA A 58 4.50 6.64 2.12
C ALA A 58 4.12 6.87 3.59
N ARG A 59 3.69 8.09 3.94
CA ARG A 59 3.14 8.43 5.27
C ARG A 59 1.93 7.57 5.60
N PHE A 60 0.95 7.49 4.70
CA PHE A 60 -0.22 6.64 4.91
C PHE A 60 0.16 5.17 5.18
N LEU A 61 1.05 4.60 4.36
CA LEU A 61 1.47 3.21 4.51
C LEU A 61 2.32 2.98 5.77
N ASN A 62 3.17 3.92 6.18
CA ASN A 62 3.87 3.88 7.47
C ASN A 62 2.88 3.91 8.63
N GLY A 63 1.89 4.80 8.56
CA GLY A 63 0.81 4.86 9.53
C GLY A 63 -0.01 3.57 9.59
N LEU A 64 -0.25 2.92 8.44
CA LEU A 64 -0.97 1.65 8.35
C LEU A 64 -0.17 0.52 9.01
N ILE A 65 1.16 0.51 8.84
CA ILE A 65 2.05 -0.39 9.57
C ILE A 65 1.89 -0.17 11.07
N ILE A 66 1.99 1.06 11.55
CA ILE A 66 1.89 1.38 12.99
C ILE A 66 0.51 1.00 13.54
N LYS A 67 -0.57 1.29 12.82
CA LYS A 67 -1.94 0.91 13.21
C LYS A 67 -2.07 -0.59 13.46
N ASN A 68 -1.48 -1.41 12.59
CA ASN A 68 -1.70 -2.86 12.62
C ASN A 68 -0.61 -3.63 13.39
N ARG A 69 0.59 -3.07 13.51
CA ARG A 69 1.77 -3.74 14.11
C ARG A 69 2.22 -3.10 15.42
N GLY A 70 1.66 -1.94 15.77
CA GLY A 70 2.09 -1.12 16.88
C GLY A 70 3.27 -0.21 16.52
N PRO A 71 3.57 0.79 17.36
CA PRO A 71 4.74 1.64 17.21
C PRO A 71 6.02 0.83 17.45
N THR A 72 7.12 1.27 16.84
CA THR A 72 8.46 0.74 17.14
C THR A 72 9.17 1.65 18.13
N GLU A 73 10.19 1.14 18.83
CA GLU A 73 11.04 1.96 19.71
C GLU A 73 11.72 3.12 18.98
N LYS A 74 11.89 2.99 17.65
CA LYS A 74 12.47 4.03 16.78
C LYS A 74 11.48 5.12 16.39
N GLY A 75 10.24 5.06 16.85
CA GLY A 75 9.18 6.01 16.51
C GLY A 75 8.56 5.78 15.14
N THR A 76 7.97 6.83 14.57
CA THR A 76 7.40 6.84 13.22
C THR A 76 8.52 6.88 12.18
N PRO A 77 8.58 5.93 11.23
CA PRO A 77 9.61 5.95 10.20
C PRO A 77 9.50 7.16 9.28
N GLU A 78 10.64 7.75 8.92
CA GLU A 78 10.71 8.80 7.90
C GLU A 78 10.10 8.30 6.58
N PRO A 79 9.23 9.09 5.93
CA PRO A 79 8.59 8.69 4.68
C PRO A 79 9.56 8.79 3.50
N GLU A 80 9.49 7.83 2.59
CA GLU A 80 10.27 7.86 1.36
C GLU A 80 9.75 8.98 0.42
N HIS A 81 10.67 9.76 -0.13
CA HIS A 81 10.36 10.78 -1.15
C HIS A 81 10.03 10.19 -2.52
N PHE A 82 10.50 8.97 -2.79
CA PHE A 82 10.20 8.21 -4.00
C PHE A 82 9.65 6.84 -3.61
N LEU A 83 8.45 6.52 -4.09
CA LEU A 83 7.72 5.33 -3.69
C LEU A 83 7.37 4.50 -4.91
N ASN A 84 8.15 3.44 -5.15
CA ASN A 84 7.85 2.47 -6.20
C ASN A 84 6.95 1.32 -5.69
N ASN A 85 6.47 0.52 -6.63
CA ASN A 85 5.60 -0.62 -6.36
C ASN A 85 6.24 -1.67 -5.43
N ASN A 86 7.56 -1.88 -5.48
CA ASN A 86 8.26 -2.78 -4.56
C ASN A 86 8.13 -2.28 -3.11
N SER A 87 8.28 -0.97 -2.90
CA SER A 87 8.11 -0.32 -1.59
C SER A 87 6.67 -0.43 -1.10
N VAL A 88 5.68 -0.17 -1.96
CA VAL A 88 4.25 -0.33 -1.63
C VAL A 88 3.95 -1.77 -1.20
N LEU A 89 4.33 -2.75 -2.03
CA LEU A 89 4.11 -4.17 -1.75
C LEU A 89 4.76 -4.59 -0.43
N ARG A 90 5.99 -4.11 -0.16
CA ARG A 90 6.70 -4.37 1.10
C ARG A 90 5.98 -3.79 2.30
N LYS A 91 5.53 -2.54 2.24
CA LYS A 91 4.80 -1.90 3.34
C LYS A 91 3.48 -2.59 3.62
N LEU A 92 2.72 -2.97 2.58
CA LEU A 92 1.49 -3.75 2.73
C LEU A 92 1.74 -5.13 3.35
N LYS A 93 2.79 -5.84 2.89
CA LYS A 93 3.22 -7.10 3.48
C LYS A 93 3.50 -6.97 4.98
N ILE A 94 4.23 -5.92 5.39
CA ILE A 94 4.56 -5.68 6.79
C ILE A 94 3.29 -5.31 7.58
N ALA A 95 2.49 -4.37 7.08
CA ALA A 95 1.29 -3.90 7.74
C ALA A 95 0.27 -5.02 8.00
N LEU A 96 0.20 -6.01 7.11
CA LEU A 96 -0.73 -7.13 7.20
C LEU A 96 -0.10 -8.42 7.75
N ASN A 97 1.17 -8.36 8.18
CA ASN A 97 1.92 -9.51 8.70
C ASN A 97 1.98 -10.72 7.74
N LEU A 98 2.03 -10.47 6.43
CA LEU A 98 1.94 -11.52 5.43
C LEU A 98 3.29 -12.23 5.25
N GLN A 99 3.24 -13.55 5.22
CA GLN A 99 4.35 -14.41 4.84
C GLN A 99 4.36 -14.64 3.33
N ALA A 100 5.46 -15.18 2.80
CA ALA A 100 5.58 -15.41 1.36
C ALA A 100 4.41 -16.24 0.80
N ASP A 101 3.97 -17.26 1.55
CA ASP A 101 2.86 -18.11 1.15
C ASP A 101 1.52 -17.36 1.12
N ASP A 102 1.26 -16.44 2.06
CA ASP A 102 0.07 -15.58 2.02
C ASP A 102 0.04 -14.69 0.76
N LEU A 103 1.18 -14.11 0.37
CA LEU A 103 1.25 -13.28 -0.83
C LEU A 103 0.96 -14.10 -2.09
N LEU A 104 1.50 -15.32 -2.17
CA LEU A 104 1.26 -16.22 -3.30
C LEU A 104 -0.19 -16.66 -3.37
N GLU A 105 -0.82 -16.98 -2.24
CA GLU A 105 -2.24 -17.29 -2.17
C GLU A 105 -3.10 -16.11 -2.63
N ILE A 106 -2.78 -14.90 -2.18
CA ILE A 106 -3.50 -13.67 -2.57
C ILE A 106 -3.40 -13.46 -4.08
N LEU A 107 -2.21 -13.57 -4.66
CA LEU A 107 -2.01 -13.43 -6.11
C LEU A 107 -2.80 -14.49 -6.89
N LYS A 108 -2.83 -15.73 -6.39
CA LYS A 108 -3.56 -16.85 -6.98
C LYS A 108 -5.07 -16.63 -7.05
N LEU A 109 -5.65 -15.77 -6.20
CA LEU A 109 -7.08 -15.40 -6.29
C LEU A 109 -7.45 -14.67 -7.59
N ASN A 110 -6.46 -14.15 -8.34
CA ASN A 110 -6.62 -13.60 -9.69
C ASN A 110 -5.94 -14.46 -10.76
N GLU A 111 -5.75 -15.75 -10.48
CA GLU A 111 -5.09 -16.69 -11.39
C GLU A 111 -3.66 -16.25 -11.77
N PHE A 112 -3.08 -15.33 -10.98
CA PHE A 112 -1.73 -14.83 -11.18
C PHE A 112 -0.75 -15.74 -10.44
N ILE A 113 -0.07 -16.59 -11.21
CA ILE A 113 0.87 -17.57 -10.68
C ILE A 113 2.27 -16.94 -10.65
N MET A 114 2.90 -16.99 -9.48
CA MET A 114 4.27 -16.56 -9.25
C MET A 114 4.96 -17.61 -8.37
N SER A 115 6.23 -17.91 -8.64
CA SER A 115 7.03 -18.79 -7.79
C SER A 115 7.55 -18.06 -6.55
N LYS A 116 7.94 -18.83 -5.51
CA LYS A 116 8.61 -18.27 -4.32
C LYS A 116 9.89 -17.48 -4.68
N HIS A 117 10.61 -17.94 -5.71
CA HIS A 117 11.85 -17.30 -6.16
C HIS A 117 11.58 -15.94 -6.81
N GLU A 118 10.58 -15.85 -7.69
CA GLU A 118 10.15 -14.60 -8.31
C GLU A 118 9.60 -13.62 -7.27
N LEU A 119 8.78 -14.10 -6.33
CA LEU A 119 8.28 -13.26 -5.24
C LEU A 119 9.43 -12.71 -4.38
N SER A 120 10.40 -13.56 -4.02
CA SER A 120 11.58 -13.15 -3.26
C SER A 120 12.39 -12.06 -3.99
N ALA A 121 12.47 -12.12 -5.32
CA ALA A 121 13.18 -11.14 -6.14
C ALA A 121 12.62 -9.72 -5.98
N LEU A 122 11.30 -9.57 -5.76
CA LEU A 122 10.64 -8.27 -5.55
C LEU A 122 11.03 -7.59 -4.23
N PHE A 123 11.50 -8.36 -3.25
CA PHE A 123 11.88 -7.83 -1.93
C PHE A 123 13.39 -7.66 -1.75
N ARG A 124 14.19 -7.93 -2.78
CA ARG A 124 15.65 -7.69 -2.71
C ARG A 124 15.95 -6.19 -2.77
N ARG A 125 17.19 -5.82 -2.43
CA ARG A 125 17.68 -4.45 -2.62
C ARG A 125 17.92 -4.19 -4.12
N PRO A 126 17.69 -2.96 -4.63
CA PRO A 126 17.80 -2.66 -6.07
C PRO A 126 19.17 -2.96 -6.70
N ASP A 127 20.24 -2.91 -5.91
CA ASP A 127 21.62 -3.21 -6.31
C ASP A 127 21.92 -4.71 -6.41
N PHE A 128 20.99 -5.58 -6.00
CA PHE A 128 21.21 -7.02 -5.96
C PHE A 128 20.98 -7.66 -7.33
N LYS A 129 21.85 -8.59 -7.76
CA LYS A 129 21.80 -9.27 -9.07
C LYS A 129 20.45 -9.91 -9.45
N ASN A 130 19.70 -10.37 -8.46
CA ASN A 130 18.39 -11.01 -8.62
C ASN A 130 17.24 -10.09 -8.17
N TYR A 131 17.46 -8.78 -8.08
CA TYR A 131 16.38 -7.83 -7.89
C TYR A 131 15.47 -7.83 -9.10
N ARG A 132 14.16 -7.73 -8.85
CA ARG A 132 13.16 -7.53 -9.89
C ARG A 132 12.23 -6.41 -9.47
N GLU A 133 11.95 -5.53 -10.41
CA GLU A 133 10.94 -4.50 -10.23
C GLU A 133 9.55 -5.14 -10.13
N CYS A 134 8.74 -4.66 -9.19
CA CYS A 134 7.34 -5.02 -9.06
C CYS A 134 6.56 -4.20 -10.09
N LEU A 135 6.22 -4.82 -11.21
CA LEU A 135 5.42 -4.14 -12.24
C LEU A 135 4.01 -3.83 -11.73
N ASP A 136 3.38 -2.84 -12.35
CA ASP A 136 1.99 -2.45 -12.06
C ASP A 136 1.02 -3.62 -12.09
N GLN A 137 1.21 -4.55 -13.02
CA GLN A 137 0.36 -5.73 -13.15
C GLN A 137 0.42 -6.62 -11.90
N VAL A 138 1.61 -6.78 -11.31
CA VAL A 138 1.79 -7.59 -10.09
C VAL A 138 1.08 -6.92 -8.92
N LEU A 139 1.29 -5.62 -8.74
CA LEU A 139 0.68 -4.89 -7.62
C LEU A 139 -0.84 -4.80 -7.77
N ARG A 140 -1.35 -4.62 -8.99
CA ARG A 140 -2.80 -4.65 -9.29
C ARG A 140 -3.41 -5.99 -8.91
N ASN A 141 -2.83 -7.10 -9.38
CA ASN A 141 -3.29 -8.45 -9.06
C ASN A 141 -3.22 -8.75 -7.56
N PHE A 142 -2.21 -8.23 -6.87
CA PHE A 142 -2.10 -8.36 -5.42
C PHE A 142 -3.24 -7.62 -4.70
N LEU A 143 -3.51 -6.36 -5.05
CA LEU A 143 -4.60 -5.59 -4.47
C LEU A 143 -5.98 -6.17 -4.83
N ASP A 144 -6.17 -6.70 -6.03
CA ASP A 144 -7.41 -7.38 -6.45
C ASP A 144 -7.63 -8.63 -5.60
N GLY A 145 -6.54 -9.34 -5.30
CA GLY A 145 -6.57 -10.54 -4.46
C GLY A 145 -6.85 -10.19 -3.00
N MET A 146 -6.27 -9.09 -2.52
CA MET A 146 -6.56 -8.55 -1.19
C MET A 146 -8.03 -8.19 -1.05
N GLU A 147 -8.63 -7.57 -2.07
CA GLU A 147 -10.06 -7.30 -2.09
C GLU A 147 -10.87 -8.59 -1.94
N LYS A 148 -10.58 -9.61 -2.75
CA LYS A 148 -11.23 -10.93 -2.65
C LYS A 148 -11.04 -11.60 -1.29
N ARG A 149 -9.88 -11.42 -0.64
CA ARG A 149 -9.53 -12.07 0.65
C ARG A 149 -10.13 -11.34 1.86
N TYR A 150 -10.11 -10.01 1.85
CA TYR A 150 -10.44 -9.19 3.04
C TYR A 150 -11.79 -8.50 2.95
N ARG A 151 -12.24 -8.12 1.76
CA ARG A 151 -13.56 -7.51 1.60
C ARG A 151 -14.61 -8.62 1.65
N LYS A 152 -15.25 -8.76 2.81
CA LYS A 152 -16.47 -9.56 2.92
C LYS A 152 -17.58 -8.86 2.11
N LYS A 153 -18.24 -9.61 1.24
CA LYS A 153 -19.46 -9.16 0.55
C LYS A 153 -20.60 -9.03 1.54
#